data_AF-A0A892IBZ5-F1
#
_entry.id   AF-A0A892IBZ5-F1
#
_cell.length_a   1.000
_cell.length_b   1.000
_cell.length_c   1.000
_cell.angle_alpha   90.00
_cell.angle_beta   90.00
_cell.angle_gamma   90.00
#
_symmetry.space_group_name_H-M   'P 1'
#
loop_
_entity.id
_entity.type
_entity.pdbx_description
1 polymer ?
#
loop_
_entity_poly.entity_id
_entity_poly.type
_entity_poly.pdbx_seq_one_letter_code
_entity_poly.pdbx_strand_id
1 'polypeptide(L)'
;MGMPRFGRWRARRTATPEPPRVPGDLAAQLCDECEAMARYALHHGLPIEPELVARLAALIAAAGSTAGTPPTPAQQHALAAIHRKLATLVAPATPQAVTLLDMHRRHAHPLAWLGPVPLIRLLTGSALGFLVAVVLTSLSPQVSGENIDRGFLQSNGTQLLWNTTFLLCCAGLGASFATLFQAHHYVAASTYDPKYDASYGARLILGVIAGLILVEMLPAHLFAQGSMHSFGRPALAMLGGFSATAVHRVLQRLVETLETLVQGDRSADVGAALAANRARAASERAQWQGELAASLLDLQQSLDASTSTDAIRARLAEFTRTMLAAHPSSGGGDDPFPPGGAPRS
;
A
#
# COMPACT_ATOMS: atom_id res chain seq x y z
N MET A 1 41.91 40.36 29.35
CA MET A 1 41.28 39.44 30.33
C MET A 1 39.81 39.81 30.40
N GLY A 2 38.95 39.08 29.67
CA GLY A 2 37.53 39.41 29.54
C GLY A 2 36.74 38.15 29.21
N MET A 3 36.10 37.57 30.23
CA MET A 3 35.18 36.43 30.09
C MET A 3 33.79 36.92 29.70
N PRO A 4 33.12 36.32 28.71
CA PRO A 4 31.68 36.50 28.54
C PRO A 4 30.90 35.49 29.40
N ARG A 5 29.97 36.02 30.20
CA ARG A 5 28.96 35.29 30.98
C ARG A 5 27.94 34.66 30.03
N PHE A 6 27.91 33.34 29.91
CA PHE A 6 26.80 32.63 29.28
C PHE A 6 25.61 32.54 30.25
N GLY A 7 24.55 33.27 29.91
CA GLY A 7 23.29 33.29 30.64
C GLY A 7 22.44 32.04 30.39
N ARG A 8 22.16 31.32 31.47
CA ARG A 8 20.90 30.64 31.83
C ARG A 8 20.06 30.09 30.67
N TRP A 9 20.38 28.86 30.27
CA TRP A 9 19.44 27.98 29.59
C TRP A 9 18.71 27.07 30.60
N ARG A 10 17.39 26.92 30.38
CA ARG A 10 16.47 25.94 30.98
C ARG A 10 15.91 26.23 32.38
N ALA A 11 15.09 27.27 32.46
CA ALA A 11 13.86 27.15 33.26
C ALA A 11 12.90 26.22 32.48
N ARG A 12 13.05 24.92 32.69
CA ARG A 12 12.06 23.91 32.31
C ARG A 12 10.80 24.28 33.09
N ARG A 13 9.86 25.02 32.46
CA ARG A 13 8.51 25.17 33.01
C ARG A 13 7.97 23.76 33.15
N THR A 14 8.02 23.27 34.39
CA THR A 14 7.25 22.12 34.85
C THR A 14 5.85 22.34 34.34
N ALA A 15 5.41 21.51 33.39
CA ALA A 15 4.01 21.37 33.07
C ALA A 15 3.35 21.02 34.40
N THR A 16 2.72 22.02 35.02
CA THR A 16 1.74 21.78 36.07
C THR A 16 0.75 20.78 35.47
N PRO A 17 0.48 19.65 36.12
CA PRO A 17 -0.60 18.78 35.69
C PRO A 17 -1.84 19.66 35.57
N GLU A 18 -2.38 19.75 34.36
CA GLU A 18 -3.64 20.42 34.07
C GLU A 18 -4.64 19.87 35.10
N PRO A 19 -5.33 20.72 35.89
CA PRO A 19 -6.28 20.23 36.87
C PRO A 19 -7.28 19.33 36.16
N PRO A 20 -7.76 18.25 36.79
CA PRO A 20 -8.80 17.40 36.21
C PRO A 20 -9.93 18.32 35.75
N ARG A 21 -10.24 18.30 34.44
CA ARG A 21 -11.30 19.13 33.86
C ARG A 21 -12.58 18.84 34.65
N VAL A 22 -12.96 19.79 35.48
CA VAL A 22 -14.29 19.87 36.08
C VAL A 22 -15.29 19.70 34.92
N PRO A 23 -16.42 19.01 35.07
CA PRO A 23 -17.48 18.98 34.06
C PRO A 23 -18.00 20.40 33.82
N GLY A 24 -17.25 21.17 33.04
CA GLY A 24 -17.47 22.55 32.73
C GLY A 24 -18.47 22.63 31.60
N ASP A 25 -19.68 23.02 31.98
CA ASP A 25 -20.74 23.62 31.17
C ASP A 25 -20.77 23.20 29.68
N LEU A 26 -21.66 22.26 29.35
CA LEU A 26 -21.96 21.81 27.99
C LEU A 26 -22.10 22.99 27.00
N ALA A 27 -22.58 24.14 27.47
CA ALA A 27 -22.69 25.35 26.67
C ALA A 27 -21.32 25.93 26.26
N ALA A 28 -20.32 25.90 27.14
CA ALA A 28 -18.96 26.33 26.82
C ALA A 28 -18.33 25.43 25.74
N GLN A 29 -18.51 24.11 25.86
CA GLN A 29 -18.06 23.17 24.84
C GLN A 29 -18.75 23.40 23.48
N LEU A 30 -20.07 23.64 23.47
CA LEU A 30 -20.81 23.94 22.24
C LEU A 30 -20.34 25.25 21.59
N CYS A 31 -20.00 26.27 22.38
CA CYS A 31 -19.44 27.52 21.87
C CYS A 31 -18.08 27.28 21.19
N ASP A 32 -17.17 26.56 21.86
CA ASP A 32 -15.84 26.24 21.31
C ASP A 32 -15.94 25.43 20.01
N GLU A 33 -16.84 24.44 19.98
CA GLU A 33 -17.11 23.63 18.79
C GLU A 33 -17.69 24.46 17.64
N CYS A 34 -18.69 25.31 17.91
CA CYS A 34 -19.28 26.18 16.88
C CYS A 34 -18.26 27.17 16.32
N GLU A 35 -17.42 27.75 17.17
CA GLU A 35 -16.39 28.70 16.73
C GLU A 35 -15.33 28.02 15.87
N ALA A 36 -14.86 26.83 16.27
CA ALA A 36 -13.90 26.06 15.48
C ALA A 36 -14.47 25.63 14.13
N MET A 37 -15.73 25.17 14.08
CA MET A 37 -16.43 24.82 12.85
C MET A 37 -16.62 26.02 11.91
N ALA A 38 -17.01 27.17 12.45
CA ALA A 38 -17.17 28.39 11.65
C ALA A 38 -15.84 28.86 11.07
N ARG A 39 -14.76 28.85 11.87
CA ARG A 39 -13.41 29.19 11.38
C ARG A 39 -12.90 28.19 10.33
N TYR A 40 -13.18 26.90 10.49
CA TYR A 40 -12.85 25.88 9.50
C TYR A 40 -13.58 26.12 8.18
N ALA A 41 -14.88 26.34 8.24
CA ALA A 41 -15.71 26.55 7.05
C ALA A 41 -15.31 27.82 6.29
N LEU A 42 -15.01 28.92 6.99
CA LEU A 42 -14.48 30.14 6.36
C LEU A 42 -13.11 29.93 5.71
N HIS A 43 -12.22 29.16 6.34
CA HIS A 43 -10.89 28.88 5.81
C HIS A 43 -10.92 27.96 4.58
N HIS A 44 -11.89 27.05 4.51
CA HIS A 44 -12.04 26.12 3.39
C HIS A 44 -12.97 26.66 2.29
N GLY A 45 -13.42 27.91 2.42
CA GLY A 45 -14.29 28.56 1.43
C GLY A 45 -15.68 27.92 1.32
N LEU A 46 -16.14 27.24 2.37
CA LEU A 46 -17.48 26.66 2.40
C LEU A 46 -18.52 27.80 2.45
N PRO A 47 -19.65 27.67 1.72
CA PRO A 47 -20.69 28.69 1.71
C PRO A 47 -21.41 28.71 3.07
N ILE A 48 -21.08 29.70 3.90
CA ILE A 48 -21.78 29.96 5.18
C ILE A 48 -22.70 31.16 5.00
N GLU A 49 -23.95 31.03 5.45
CA GLU A 49 -24.87 32.16 5.51
C GLU A 49 -24.30 33.25 6.45
N PRO A 50 -24.18 34.52 6.00
CA PRO A 50 -23.57 35.59 6.80
C PRO A 50 -24.33 35.86 8.10
N GLU A 51 -25.64 35.60 8.10
CA GLU A 51 -26.50 35.71 9.27
C GLU A 51 -26.15 34.68 10.36
N LEU A 52 -25.72 33.47 9.98
CA LEU A 52 -25.30 32.43 10.93
C LEU A 52 -24.02 32.84 11.66
N VAL A 53 -23.05 33.42 10.95
CA VAL A 53 -21.79 33.90 11.53
C VAL A 53 -22.03 35.08 12.47
N ALA A 54 -22.86 36.04 12.05
CA ALA A 54 -23.22 37.19 12.89
C ALA A 54 -23.95 36.76 14.19
N ARG A 55 -24.89 35.80 14.08
CA ARG A 55 -25.63 35.27 15.22
C ARG A 55 -24.73 34.47 16.17
N LEU A 56 -23.80 33.69 15.64
CA LEU A 56 -22.79 32.99 16.45
C LEU A 56 -21.88 33.97 17.19
N ALA A 57 -21.36 35.00 16.51
CA ALA A 57 -20.51 36.02 17.13
C ALA A 57 -21.22 36.77 18.27
N ALA A 58 -22.50 37.10 18.10
CA ALA A 58 -23.30 37.72 19.14
C ALA A 58 -23.49 36.81 20.36
N LEU A 59 -23.70 35.50 20.15
CA LEU A 59 -23.84 34.53 21.24
C LEU A 59 -22.52 34.29 21.99
N ILE A 60 -21.38 34.25 21.28
CA ILE A 60 -20.06 34.13 21.89
C ILE A 60 -19.71 35.38 22.70
N ALA A 61 -19.96 36.57 22.16
CA ALA A 61 -19.73 37.83 22.86
C ALA A 61 -20.59 37.95 24.13
N ALA A 62 -21.85 37.51 24.06
CA ALA A 62 -22.73 37.45 25.22
C ALA A 62 -22.20 36.47 26.29
N ALA A 63 -21.75 35.28 25.89
CA ALA A 63 -21.20 34.27 26.79
C ALA A 63 -19.89 34.71 27.48
N GLY A 64 -19.02 35.45 26.77
CA GLY A 64 -17.78 35.99 27.33
C GLY A 64 -17.98 37.19 28.27
N SER A 65 -19.07 37.94 28.09
CA SER A 65 -19.39 39.11 28.92
C SER A 65 -20.05 38.73 30.25
N THR A 66 -20.71 37.57 30.32
CA THR A 66 -21.41 37.07 31.51
C THR A 66 -20.61 35.99 32.23
N ALA A 67 -19.35 36.28 32.58
CA ALA A 67 -18.50 35.37 33.36
C ALA A 67 -19.14 35.09 34.73
N GLY A 68 -19.93 34.01 34.82
CA GLY A 68 -20.59 33.53 36.04
C GLY A 68 -22.11 33.40 35.98
N THR A 69 -22.79 33.81 34.89
CA THR A 69 -24.23 33.57 34.72
C THR A 69 -24.45 32.43 33.72
N PRO A 70 -25.19 31.35 34.08
CA PRO A 70 -25.46 30.27 33.14
C PRO A 70 -26.23 30.81 31.93
N PRO A 71 -25.90 30.35 30.71
CA PRO A 71 -26.58 30.82 29.51
C PRO A 71 -28.06 30.48 29.60
N THR A 72 -28.90 31.42 29.15
CA THR A 72 -30.34 31.21 29.15
C THR A 72 -30.70 30.00 28.28
N PRO A 73 -31.79 29.27 28.59
CA PRO A 73 -32.19 28.10 27.81
C PRO A 73 -32.45 28.43 26.33
N ALA A 74 -32.87 29.66 26.03
CA ALA A 74 -33.02 30.17 24.66
C ALA A 74 -31.67 30.31 23.92
N GLN A 75 -30.61 30.79 24.60
CA GLN A 75 -29.26 30.88 24.04
C GLN A 75 -28.65 29.50 23.81
N GLN A 76 -28.85 28.56 24.74
CA GLN A 76 -28.41 27.17 24.59
C GLN A 76 -29.08 26.47 23.39
N HIS A 77 -30.41 26.67 23.22
CA HIS A 77 -31.13 26.12 22.07
C HIS A 77 -30.66 26.72 20.74
N ALA A 78 -30.40 28.04 20.71
CA ALA A 78 -29.87 28.71 19.52
C ALA A 78 -28.46 28.20 19.15
N LEU A 79 -27.58 27.99 20.14
CA LEU A 79 -26.25 27.39 19.94
C LEU A 79 -26.36 25.97 19.38
N ALA A 80 -27.23 25.12 19.94
CA ALA A 80 -27.42 23.76 19.44
C ALA A 80 -27.97 23.73 17.99
N ALA A 81 -28.87 24.66 17.65
CA ALA A 81 -29.39 24.77 16.29
C ALA A 81 -28.32 25.22 15.28
N ILE A 82 -27.44 26.15 15.67
CA ILE A 82 -26.29 26.60 14.87
C ILE A 82 -25.27 25.47 14.74
N HIS A 83 -24.98 24.75 15.83
CA HIS A 83 -24.08 23.59 15.84
C HIS A 83 -24.52 22.54 14.83
N ARG A 84 -25.81 22.17 14.82
CA ARG A 84 -26.36 21.21 13.86
C ARG A 84 -26.20 21.67 12.41
N LYS A 85 -26.46 22.95 12.12
CA LYS A 85 -26.31 23.52 10.77
C LYS A 85 -24.83 23.53 10.33
N LEU A 86 -23.92 23.90 11.22
CA LEU A 86 -22.48 23.87 10.95
C LEU A 86 -21.98 22.44 10.76
N ALA A 87 -22.43 21.50 11.59
CA ALA A 87 -22.06 20.09 11.46
C ALA A 87 -22.49 19.49 10.12
N THR A 88 -23.65 19.88 9.58
CA THR A 88 -24.07 19.45 8.24
C THR A 88 -23.25 20.09 7.12
N LEU A 89 -22.80 21.34 7.28
CA LEU A 89 -21.98 22.04 6.29
C LEU A 89 -20.53 21.56 6.27
N VAL A 90 -20.02 21.10 7.40
CA VAL A 90 -18.62 20.68 7.59
C VAL A 90 -18.41 19.19 7.30
N ALA A 91 -19.48 18.42 7.02
CA ALA A 91 -19.37 17.04 6.60
C ALA A 91 -18.49 16.91 5.31
N PRO A 92 -17.51 15.99 5.27
CA PRO A 92 -17.34 14.78 6.11
C PRO A 92 -16.48 14.96 7.38
N ALA A 93 -16.04 16.18 7.72
CA ALA A 93 -15.24 16.41 8.94
C ALA A 93 -16.15 16.46 10.18
N THR A 94 -15.80 15.69 11.22
CA THR A 94 -16.56 15.69 12.47
C THR A 94 -16.24 16.92 13.33
N PRO A 95 -17.20 17.51 14.07
CA PRO A 95 -16.97 18.70 14.90
C PRO A 95 -15.81 18.54 15.89
N GLN A 96 -15.69 17.35 16.50
CA GLN A 96 -14.60 17.01 17.41
C GLN A 96 -13.23 16.93 16.71
N ALA A 97 -13.18 16.49 15.45
CA ALA A 97 -11.92 16.49 14.70
C ALA A 97 -11.47 17.92 14.40
N VAL A 98 -12.41 18.81 14.07
CA VAL A 98 -12.12 20.22 13.78
C VAL A 98 -11.65 20.97 15.04
N THR A 99 -12.27 20.76 16.20
CA THR A 99 -11.82 21.37 17.46
C THR A 99 -10.44 20.87 17.88
N LEU A 100 -10.17 19.57 17.77
CA LEU A 100 -8.85 19.01 18.09
C LEU A 100 -7.76 19.57 17.17
N LEU A 101 -8.05 19.70 15.87
CA LEU A 101 -7.13 20.33 14.90
C LEU A 101 -6.91 21.82 15.19
N ASP A 102 -7.96 22.55 15.55
CA ASP A 102 -7.88 23.97 15.89
C ASP A 102 -7.11 24.21 17.20
N MET A 103 -7.33 23.39 18.23
CA MET A 103 -6.53 23.41 19.46
C MET A 103 -5.05 23.12 19.19
N HIS A 104 -4.73 22.20 18.27
CA HIS A 104 -3.36 21.91 17.85
C HIS A 104 -2.73 23.09 17.08
N ARG A 105 -3.51 23.81 16.27
CA ARG A 105 -3.09 25.04 15.56
C ARG A 105 -2.82 26.21 16.49
N ARG A 106 -3.61 26.39 17.55
CA ARG A 106 -3.44 27.50 18.53
C ARG A 106 -2.17 27.36 19.37
N HIS A 107 -1.64 26.15 19.53
CA HIS A 107 -0.34 25.91 20.19
C HIS A 107 0.82 26.10 19.21
N ALA A 108 1.05 27.36 18.82
CA ALA A 108 2.15 27.75 17.94
C ALA A 108 3.51 27.36 18.55
N HIS A 109 4.20 26.42 17.92
CA HIS A 109 5.57 26.06 18.29
C HIS A 109 6.55 27.17 17.87
N PRO A 110 7.60 27.48 18.66
CA PRO A 110 8.58 28.55 18.40
C PRO A 110 9.41 28.42 17.12
N LEU A 111 9.20 27.37 16.32
CA LEU A 111 9.92 27.08 15.07
C LEU A 111 9.03 27.32 13.84
N ALA A 112 8.05 28.23 13.93
CA ALA A 112 7.13 28.62 12.85
C ALA A 112 7.80 29.26 11.62
N TRP A 113 9.11 29.50 11.66
CA TRP A 113 9.87 30.10 10.56
C TRP A 113 10.00 29.21 9.32
N LEU A 114 9.89 27.88 9.46
CA LEU A 114 9.97 26.92 8.34
C LEU A 114 8.61 26.58 7.71
N GLY A 115 7.57 27.35 8.03
CA GLY A 115 6.23 27.21 7.47
C GLY A 115 5.16 26.78 8.47
N PRO A 116 3.87 27.03 8.17
CA PRO A 116 2.73 26.78 9.05
C PRO A 116 2.38 25.30 9.22
N VAL A 117 3.03 24.40 8.47
CA VAL A 117 2.72 22.97 8.45
C VAL A 117 3.71 22.19 9.33
N PRO A 118 3.26 21.59 10.45
CA PRO A 118 4.14 20.87 11.38
C PRO A 118 4.82 19.65 10.72
N LEU A 119 4.16 19.03 9.74
CA LEU A 119 4.70 17.92 8.97
C LEU A 119 5.94 18.31 8.16
N ILE A 120 5.92 19.45 7.46
CA ILE A 120 7.08 19.92 6.67
C ILE A 120 8.29 20.12 7.58
N ARG A 121 8.07 20.66 8.78
CA ARG A 121 9.14 20.84 9.77
C ARG A 121 9.70 19.51 10.27
N LEU A 122 8.85 18.53 10.51
CA LEU A 122 9.27 17.19 10.96
C LEU A 122 10.06 16.46 9.85
N LEU A 123 9.61 16.54 8.60
CA LEU A 123 10.29 15.95 7.44
C LEU A 123 11.62 16.66 7.11
N THR A 124 11.66 17.99 7.23
CA THR A 124 12.90 18.75 7.06
C THR A 124 13.89 18.44 8.19
N GLY A 125 13.39 18.31 9.42
CA GLY A 125 14.18 17.87 10.58
C GLY A 125 14.73 16.46 10.43
N SER A 126 13.92 15.51 9.92
CA SER A 126 14.38 14.15 9.65
C SER A 126 15.40 14.11 8.51
N ALA A 127 15.18 14.86 7.42
CA ALA A 127 16.14 14.97 6.32
C ALA A 127 17.49 15.52 6.80
N LEU A 128 17.48 16.59 7.60
CA LEU A 128 18.70 17.16 8.17
C LEU A 128 19.36 16.19 9.16
N GLY A 129 18.57 15.48 9.97
CA GLY A 129 19.06 14.44 10.87
C GLY A 129 19.76 13.30 10.13
N PHE A 130 19.16 12.81 9.04
CA PHE A 130 19.78 11.79 8.19
C PHE A 130 21.03 12.32 7.48
N LEU A 131 21.01 13.56 6.99
CA LEU A 131 22.20 14.18 6.39
C LEU A 131 23.36 14.26 7.38
N VAL A 132 23.11 14.75 8.58
CA VAL A 132 24.11 14.80 9.65
C VAL A 132 24.59 13.38 10.00
N ALA A 133 23.68 12.40 10.09
CA ALA A 133 24.04 11.02 10.35
C ALA A 133 24.92 10.43 9.24
N VAL A 134 24.62 10.68 7.95
CA VAL A 134 25.46 10.29 6.81
C VAL A 134 26.83 10.92 6.91
N VAL A 135 26.92 12.23 7.19
CA VAL A 135 28.21 12.92 7.34
C VAL A 135 29.02 12.32 8.50
N LEU A 136 28.42 12.16 9.68
CA LEU A 136 29.10 11.60 10.85
C LEU A 136 29.55 10.15 10.64
N THR A 137 28.73 9.32 9.99
CA THR A 137 29.09 7.93 9.70
C THR A 137 30.13 7.84 8.57
N SER A 138 30.11 8.74 7.58
CA SER A 138 31.14 8.80 6.51
C SER A 138 32.52 9.19 7.01
N LEU A 139 32.61 9.87 8.15
CA LEU A 139 33.88 10.22 8.81
C LEU A 139 34.48 9.04 9.57
N SER A 140 33.72 7.96 9.80
CA SER A 140 34.22 6.78 10.49
C SER A 140 35.13 5.95 9.57
N PRO A 141 36.33 5.54 10.03
CA PRO A 141 37.22 4.67 9.25
C PRO A 141 36.64 3.28 8.98
N GLN A 142 35.52 2.91 9.62
CA GLN A 142 34.81 1.65 9.39
C GLN A 142 33.97 1.69 8.09
N VAL A 143 33.61 2.87 7.60
CA VAL A 143 32.83 3.09 6.38
C VAL A 143 33.80 3.39 5.23
N SER A 144 34.26 2.34 4.55
CA SER A 144 35.11 2.43 3.36
C SER A 144 34.41 1.78 2.16
N GLY A 145 34.73 2.22 0.93
CA GLY A 145 34.12 1.65 -0.29
C GLY A 145 34.26 0.12 -0.36
N GLU A 146 35.43 -0.40 0.03
CA GLU A 146 35.70 -1.84 0.07
C GLU A 146 34.83 -2.60 1.09
N ASN A 147 34.47 -1.94 2.19
CA ASN A 147 33.61 -2.52 3.23
C ASN A 147 32.12 -2.41 2.87
N ILE A 148 31.72 -1.35 2.16
CA ILE A 148 30.35 -1.14 1.68
C ILE A 148 30.00 -2.17 0.59
N ASP A 149 30.97 -2.57 -0.23
CA ASP A 149 30.75 -3.54 -1.31
C ASP A 149 30.58 -4.98 -0.80
N ARG A 150 31.05 -5.28 0.42
CA ARG A 150 30.77 -6.56 1.09
C ARG A 150 29.32 -6.58 1.59
N GLY A 151 28.47 -7.34 0.90
CA GLY A 151 27.06 -7.54 1.27
C GLY A 151 26.86 -8.09 2.69
N PHE A 152 25.61 -8.11 3.17
CA PHE A 152 25.32 -8.41 4.59
C PHE A 152 25.81 -9.78 5.05
N LEU A 153 25.85 -10.74 4.13
CA LEU A 153 26.26 -12.12 4.40
C LEU A 153 27.78 -12.33 4.45
N GLN A 154 28.59 -11.39 3.95
CA GLN A 154 30.06 -11.52 3.90
C GLN A 154 30.79 -10.63 4.91
N SER A 155 30.06 -9.77 5.61
CA SER A 155 30.61 -8.85 6.61
C SER A 155 30.39 -9.38 8.03
N ASN A 156 31.43 -9.37 8.88
CA ASN A 156 31.36 -9.86 10.26
C ASN A 156 31.34 -8.70 11.27
N GLY A 157 30.55 -8.85 12.34
CA GLY A 157 30.64 -8.05 13.56
C GLY A 157 30.15 -6.60 13.45
N THR A 158 30.82 -5.70 14.19
CA THR A 158 30.44 -4.28 14.33
C THR A 158 30.54 -3.48 13.03
N GLN A 159 31.34 -3.93 12.06
CA GLN A 159 31.51 -3.29 10.76
C GLN A 159 30.24 -3.34 9.90
N LEU A 160 29.50 -4.46 9.97
CA LEU A 160 28.20 -4.59 9.31
C LEU A 160 27.22 -3.55 9.86
N LEU A 161 27.18 -3.36 11.18
CA LEU A 161 26.28 -2.40 11.81
C LEU A 161 26.54 -0.97 11.34
N TRP A 162 27.81 -0.56 11.22
CA TRP A 162 28.19 0.76 10.72
C TRP A 162 27.81 0.96 9.25
N ASN A 163 28.10 -0.03 8.39
CA ASN A 163 27.75 0.03 6.97
C ASN A 163 26.23 0.06 6.76
N THR A 164 25.49 -0.78 7.48
CA THR A 164 24.02 -0.81 7.40
C THR A 164 23.42 0.48 7.93
N THR A 165 23.95 1.05 9.01
CA THR A 165 23.50 2.35 9.54
C THR A 165 23.75 3.46 8.52
N PHE A 166 24.94 3.49 7.90
CA PHE A 166 25.27 4.44 6.84
C PHE A 166 24.31 4.32 5.64
N LEU A 167 24.06 3.09 5.15
CA LEU A 167 23.14 2.83 4.04
C LEU A 167 21.68 3.16 4.42
N LEU A 168 21.27 2.88 5.65
CA LEU A 168 19.96 3.22 6.18
C LEU A 168 19.76 4.73 6.26
N CYS A 169 20.79 5.48 6.67
CA CYS A 169 20.77 6.93 6.64
C CYS A 169 20.72 7.48 5.20
N CYS A 170 21.43 6.88 4.25
CA CYS A 170 21.33 7.22 2.83
C CYS A 170 19.91 6.96 2.28
N ALA A 171 19.30 5.81 2.61
CA ALA A 171 17.93 5.50 2.23
C ALA A 171 16.92 6.48 2.88
N GLY A 172 17.12 6.81 4.15
CA GLY A 172 16.31 7.78 4.89
C GLY A 172 16.42 9.20 4.34
N LEU A 173 17.59 9.60 3.85
CA LEU A 173 17.78 10.87 3.14
C LEU A 173 16.92 10.92 1.88
N GLY A 174 17.01 9.88 1.02
CA GLY A 174 16.21 9.77 -0.19
C GLY A 174 14.70 9.77 0.09
N ALA A 175 14.26 9.01 1.09
CA ALA A 175 12.85 8.92 1.50
C ALA A 175 12.32 10.23 2.09
N SER A 176 13.13 10.93 2.89
CA SER A 176 12.77 12.25 3.43
C SER A 176 12.67 13.28 2.31
N PHE A 177 13.54 13.22 1.31
CA PHE A 177 13.49 14.13 0.17
C PHE A 177 12.26 13.90 -0.71
N ALA A 178 11.91 12.64 -1.00
CA ALA A 178 10.70 12.31 -1.76
C ALA A 178 9.42 12.73 -1.05
N THR A 179 9.32 12.45 0.26
CA THR A 179 8.16 12.83 1.07
C THR A 179 8.04 14.35 1.22
N LEU A 180 9.16 15.06 1.39
CA LEU A 180 9.19 16.52 1.45
C LEU A 180 8.79 17.17 0.12
N PHE A 181 9.31 16.68 -1.00
CA PHE A 181 8.95 17.18 -2.33
C PHE A 181 7.46 17.00 -2.62
N GLN A 182 6.92 15.85 -2.24
CA GLN A 182 5.50 15.57 -2.39
C GLN A 182 4.63 16.42 -1.45
N ALA A 183 5.05 16.61 -0.20
CA ALA A 183 4.38 17.49 0.74
C ALA A 183 4.40 18.95 0.27
N HIS A 184 5.52 19.43 -0.29
CA HIS A 184 5.62 20.77 -0.86
C HIS A 184 4.68 20.95 -2.04
N HIS A 185 4.51 19.93 -2.90
CA HIS A 185 3.53 19.99 -3.99
C HIS A 185 2.09 20.13 -3.47
N TYR A 186 1.70 19.36 -2.45
CA TYR A 186 0.36 19.46 -1.86
C TYR A 186 0.10 20.79 -1.14
N VAL A 187 1.13 21.36 -0.50
CA VAL A 187 1.06 22.69 0.11
C VAL A 187 1.01 23.79 -0.95
N ALA A 188 1.79 23.69 -2.03
CA ALA A 188 1.73 24.63 -3.16
C ALA A 188 0.35 24.59 -3.87
N ALA A 189 -0.29 23.43 -3.93
CA ALA A 189 -1.64 23.26 -4.46
C ALA A 189 -2.75 23.68 -3.47
N SER A 190 -2.43 24.23 -2.29
CA SER A 190 -3.40 24.60 -1.24
C SER A 190 -4.35 23.47 -0.82
N THR A 191 -4.00 22.21 -1.10
CA THR A 191 -4.83 21.01 -0.85
C THR A 191 -4.26 20.18 0.31
N TYR A 192 -3.51 20.83 1.22
CA TYR A 192 -2.92 20.15 2.36
C TYR A 192 -3.97 19.86 3.44
N ASP A 193 -4.30 18.58 3.61
CA ASP A 193 -5.16 18.09 4.69
C ASP A 193 -4.28 17.41 5.78
N PRO A 194 -4.24 17.96 7.02
CA PRO A 194 -3.52 17.40 8.17
C PRO A 194 -3.91 15.96 8.52
N LYS A 195 -5.07 15.47 8.06
CA LYS A 195 -5.51 14.08 8.27
C LYS A 195 -4.53 13.05 7.73
N TYR A 196 -3.73 13.40 6.72
CA TYR A 196 -2.78 12.50 6.08
C TYR A 196 -1.38 12.50 6.69
N ASP A 197 -1.15 13.21 7.80
CA ASP A 197 0.18 13.30 8.46
C ASP A 197 0.78 11.93 8.77
N ALA A 198 -0.02 10.99 9.27
CA ALA A 198 0.40 9.62 9.51
C ALA A 198 0.79 8.87 8.23
N SER A 199 0.11 9.15 7.10
CA SER A 199 0.39 8.54 5.81
C SER A 199 1.74 9.00 5.23
N TYR A 200 2.16 10.24 5.48
CA TYR A 200 3.49 10.72 5.07
C TYR A 200 4.61 10.04 5.87
N GLY A 201 4.40 9.81 7.18
CA GLY A 201 5.32 9.04 8.01
C GLY A 201 5.45 7.59 7.55
N ALA A 202 4.33 6.93 7.23
CA ALA A 202 4.34 5.58 6.67
C ALA A 202 5.09 5.52 5.32
N ARG A 203 4.93 6.53 4.47
CA ARG A 203 5.64 6.63 3.18
C ARG A 203 7.15 6.80 3.37
N LEU A 204 7.57 7.54 4.38
CA LEU A 204 8.98 7.70 4.75
C LEU A 204 9.59 6.35 5.18
N ILE A 205 8.91 5.61 6.07
CA ILE A 205 9.36 4.28 6.50
C ILE A 205 9.45 3.32 5.31
N LEU A 206 8.42 3.30 4.44
CA LEU A 206 8.41 2.46 3.26
C LEU A 206 9.57 2.79 2.31
N GLY A 207 9.91 4.08 2.14
CA GLY A 207 11.07 4.51 1.38
C GLY A 207 12.38 4.01 1.98
N VAL A 208 12.58 4.16 3.29
CA VAL A 208 13.78 3.65 3.98
C VAL A 208 13.97 2.14 3.73
N ILE A 209 12.88 1.37 3.87
CA ILE A 209 12.90 -0.08 3.65
C ILE A 209 13.20 -0.39 2.18
N ALA A 210 12.52 0.28 1.24
CA ALA A 210 12.73 0.08 -0.18
C ALA A 210 14.18 0.40 -0.62
N GLY A 211 14.78 1.46 -0.09
CA GLY A 211 16.18 1.81 -0.33
C GLY A 211 17.14 0.74 0.17
N LEU A 212 16.89 0.19 1.36
CA LEU A 212 17.70 -0.89 1.93
C LEU A 212 17.58 -2.20 1.14
N ILE A 213 16.36 -2.58 0.78
CA ILE A 213 16.09 -3.79 -0.02
C ILE A 213 16.76 -3.66 -1.39
N LEU A 214 16.67 -2.51 -2.04
CA LEU A 214 17.27 -2.31 -3.37
C LEU A 214 18.79 -2.51 -3.35
N VAL A 215 19.47 -2.04 -2.31
CA VAL A 215 20.93 -2.20 -2.17
C VAL A 215 21.35 -3.64 -1.91
N GLU A 216 20.51 -4.44 -1.22
CA GLU A 216 20.85 -5.83 -0.92
C GLU A 216 20.45 -6.78 -2.05
N MET A 217 19.36 -6.50 -2.76
CA MET A 217 18.90 -7.31 -3.87
C MET A 217 19.71 -7.11 -5.15
N LEU A 218 20.27 -5.91 -5.35
CA LEU A 218 20.99 -5.61 -6.58
C LEU A 218 22.47 -5.99 -6.46
N PRO A 219 22.96 -6.95 -7.26
CA PRO A 219 24.28 -7.52 -7.03
C PRO A 219 25.40 -6.55 -7.45
N ALA A 220 26.46 -6.51 -6.64
CA ALA A 220 27.56 -5.54 -6.77
C ALA A 220 28.29 -5.59 -8.13
N HIS A 221 28.24 -6.71 -8.85
CA HIS A 221 28.89 -6.86 -10.15
C HIS A 221 28.30 -5.97 -11.26
N LEU A 222 27.06 -5.50 -11.12
CA LEU A 222 26.46 -4.53 -12.06
C LEU A 222 27.16 -3.16 -12.00
N PHE A 223 27.83 -2.84 -10.89
CA PHE A 223 28.54 -1.58 -10.68
C PHE A 223 30.06 -1.71 -10.84
N ALA A 224 30.56 -2.93 -11.05
CA ALA A 224 31.98 -3.22 -11.22
C ALA A 224 32.57 -2.74 -12.56
N GLN A 225 31.74 -2.40 -13.54
CA GLN A 225 32.17 -2.05 -14.91
C GLN A 225 32.28 -0.53 -15.18
N GLY A 226 32.44 0.33 -14.16
CA GLY A 226 32.61 1.77 -14.36
C GLY A 226 33.17 2.55 -13.17
N SER A 227 33.47 3.84 -13.39
CA SER A 227 34.04 4.77 -12.40
C SER A 227 33.14 5.09 -11.19
N MET A 228 31.98 4.43 -11.08
CA MET A 228 30.99 4.60 -10.01
C MET A 228 31.08 3.54 -8.89
N HIS A 229 32.09 2.66 -8.91
CA HIS A 229 32.23 1.55 -7.95
C HIS A 229 32.10 1.97 -6.47
N SER A 230 32.68 3.10 -6.06
CA SER A 230 32.63 3.57 -4.66
C SER A 230 31.36 4.32 -4.27
N PHE A 231 30.57 4.78 -5.25
CA PHE A 231 29.36 5.59 -5.02
C PHE A 231 28.06 4.85 -5.35
N GLY A 232 28.14 3.67 -5.97
CA GLY A 232 26.99 2.91 -6.47
C GLY A 232 25.99 2.54 -5.37
N ARG A 233 26.42 1.82 -4.33
CA ARG A 233 25.51 1.35 -3.26
C ARG A 233 24.85 2.48 -2.46
N PRO A 234 25.56 3.54 -2.04
CA PRO A 234 24.92 4.66 -1.34
C PRO A 234 23.97 5.45 -2.25
N ALA A 235 24.31 5.65 -3.53
CA ALA A 235 23.43 6.29 -4.49
C ALA A 235 22.17 5.46 -4.76
N LEU A 236 22.28 4.13 -4.82
CA LEU A 236 21.15 3.22 -4.91
C LEU A 236 20.26 3.27 -3.68
N ALA A 237 20.84 3.31 -2.48
CA ALA A 237 20.07 3.49 -1.25
C ALA A 237 19.23 4.77 -1.31
N MET A 238 19.85 5.89 -1.72
CA MET A 238 19.15 7.16 -1.89
C MET A 238 18.06 7.09 -2.97
N LEU A 239 18.35 6.47 -4.12
CA LEU A 239 17.40 6.34 -5.23
C LEU A 239 16.20 5.45 -4.86
N GLY A 240 16.46 4.33 -4.19
CA GLY A 240 15.41 3.43 -3.70
C GLY A 240 14.59 4.05 -2.58
N GLY A 241 15.24 4.84 -1.72
CA GLY A 241 14.59 5.68 -0.72
C GLY A 241 13.64 6.71 -1.34
N PHE A 242 14.11 7.40 -2.38
CA PHE A 242 13.33 8.41 -3.09
C PHE A 242 12.16 7.81 -3.89
N SER A 243 12.35 6.62 -4.48
CA SER A 243 11.39 6.00 -5.38
C SER A 243 10.87 4.65 -4.87
N ALA A 244 10.33 4.65 -3.66
CA ALA A 244 9.76 3.45 -3.03
C ALA A 244 8.76 2.70 -3.93
N THR A 245 7.95 3.45 -4.69
CA THR A 245 6.99 2.90 -5.66
C THR A 245 7.66 2.27 -6.88
N ALA A 246 8.76 2.83 -7.39
CA ALA A 246 9.50 2.19 -8.48
C ALA A 246 10.18 0.90 -8.00
N VAL A 247 10.77 0.91 -6.81
CA VAL A 247 11.35 -0.30 -6.20
C VAL A 247 10.30 -1.38 -6.02
N HIS A 248 9.12 -1.03 -5.50
CA HIS A 248 8.02 -1.98 -5.37
C HIS A 248 7.60 -2.59 -6.72
N ARG A 249 7.53 -1.78 -7.79
CA ARG A 249 7.24 -2.28 -9.15
C ARG A 249 8.32 -3.23 -9.66
N VAL A 250 9.59 -2.95 -9.38
CA VAL A 250 10.70 -3.85 -9.77
C VAL A 250 10.58 -5.18 -9.03
N LEU A 251 10.37 -5.15 -7.72
CA LEU A 251 10.17 -6.36 -6.91
C LEU A 251 8.96 -7.16 -7.40
N GLN A 252 7.84 -6.48 -7.66
CA GLN A 252 6.64 -7.11 -8.17
C GLN A 252 6.90 -7.78 -9.53
N ARG A 253 7.60 -7.11 -10.45
CA ARG A 253 8.00 -7.72 -11.73
C ARG A 253 8.90 -8.93 -11.53
N LEU A 254 9.84 -8.90 -10.59
CA LEU A 254 10.69 -10.06 -10.30
C LEU A 254 9.85 -11.24 -9.79
N VAL A 255 8.91 -10.98 -8.87
CA VAL A 255 7.97 -11.99 -8.38
C VAL A 255 7.13 -12.54 -9.53
N GLU A 256 6.55 -11.69 -10.36
CA GLU A 256 5.78 -12.08 -11.53
C GLU A 256 6.63 -12.93 -12.51
N THR A 257 7.89 -12.55 -12.76
CA THR A 257 8.78 -13.36 -13.61
C THR A 257 9.11 -14.71 -13.00
N LEU A 258 9.36 -14.78 -11.69
CA LEU A 258 9.59 -16.05 -10.99
C LEU A 258 8.32 -16.91 -10.99
N GLU A 259 7.16 -16.31 -10.79
CA GLU A 259 5.87 -16.99 -10.90
C GLU A 259 5.66 -17.51 -12.31
N THR A 260 5.96 -16.74 -13.36
CA THR A 260 5.87 -17.22 -14.75
C THR A 260 6.90 -18.31 -15.06
N LEU A 261 8.08 -18.30 -14.43
CA LEU A 261 9.08 -19.35 -14.61
C LEU A 261 8.63 -20.65 -13.92
N VAL A 262 8.05 -20.55 -12.73
CA VAL A 262 7.56 -21.68 -11.93
C VAL A 262 6.24 -22.24 -12.48
N GLN A 263 5.35 -21.38 -12.96
CA GLN A 263 4.03 -21.73 -13.50
C GLN A 263 4.10 -22.07 -15.00
N GLY A 264 5.05 -21.48 -15.73
CA GLY A 264 5.28 -21.71 -17.16
C GLY A 264 5.60 -23.16 -17.46
N ASP A 265 6.35 -23.83 -16.58
CA ASP A 265 6.69 -25.25 -16.71
C ASP A 265 5.43 -26.15 -16.57
N ARG A 266 4.57 -25.86 -15.58
CA ARG A 266 3.37 -26.68 -15.32
C ARG A 266 2.22 -26.40 -16.30
N SER A 267 2.02 -25.15 -16.68
CA SER A 267 0.93 -24.74 -17.58
C SER A 267 1.20 -25.13 -19.04
N ALA A 268 2.47 -25.07 -19.48
CA ALA A 268 2.88 -25.52 -20.80
C ALA A 268 2.74 -27.05 -20.94
N ASP A 269 3.15 -27.82 -19.93
CA ASP A 269 3.00 -29.29 -19.93
C ASP A 269 1.53 -29.72 -19.92
N VAL A 270 0.69 -29.10 -19.10
CA VAL A 270 -0.75 -29.39 -19.07
C VAL A 270 -1.43 -29.01 -20.39
N GLY A 271 -1.05 -27.87 -20.98
CA GLY A 271 -1.54 -27.44 -22.29
C GLY A 271 -1.14 -28.39 -23.42
N ALA A 272 0.11 -28.86 -23.41
CA ALA A 272 0.63 -29.83 -24.37
C ALA A 272 -0.06 -31.21 -24.22
N ALA A 273 -0.27 -31.67 -22.98
CA ALA A 273 -0.98 -32.93 -22.70
C ALA A 273 -2.45 -32.87 -23.14
N LEU A 274 -3.16 -31.76 -22.88
CA LEU A 274 -4.55 -31.57 -23.32
C LEU A 274 -4.66 -31.48 -24.84
N ALA A 275 -3.72 -30.81 -25.51
CA ALA A 275 -3.68 -30.73 -26.97
C ALA A 275 -3.42 -32.12 -27.60
N ALA A 276 -2.49 -32.90 -27.04
CA ALA A 276 -2.21 -34.27 -27.47
C ALA A 276 -3.43 -35.19 -27.30
N ASN A 277 -4.14 -35.10 -26.17
CA ASN A 277 -5.35 -35.89 -25.93
C ASN A 277 -6.49 -35.51 -26.89
N ARG A 278 -6.67 -34.22 -27.20
CA ARG A 278 -7.67 -33.78 -28.19
C ARG A 278 -7.33 -34.24 -29.60
N ALA A 279 -6.05 -34.21 -29.97
CA ALA A 279 -5.59 -34.70 -31.27
C ALA A 279 -5.83 -36.22 -31.41
N ARG A 280 -5.55 -37.01 -30.36
CA ARG A 280 -5.85 -38.45 -30.31
C ARG A 280 -7.34 -38.75 -30.44
N ALA A 281 -8.18 -38.05 -29.67
CA ALA A 281 -9.63 -38.21 -29.76
C ALA A 281 -10.19 -37.82 -31.14
N ALA A 282 -9.59 -36.84 -31.82
CA ALA A 282 -9.96 -36.47 -33.19
C ALA A 282 -9.55 -37.53 -34.21
N SER A 283 -8.34 -38.09 -34.09
CA SER A 283 -7.87 -39.16 -34.97
C SER A 283 -8.69 -40.44 -34.82
N GLU A 284 -9.05 -40.82 -33.59
CA GLU A 284 -9.90 -41.97 -33.31
C GLU A 284 -11.27 -41.80 -33.98
N ARG A 285 -11.91 -40.63 -33.86
CA ARG A 285 -13.20 -40.35 -34.52
C ARG A 285 -13.10 -40.42 -36.05
N ALA A 286 -12.02 -39.90 -36.63
CA ALA A 286 -11.82 -39.96 -38.08
C ALA A 286 -11.63 -41.40 -38.56
N GLN A 287 -10.91 -42.23 -37.79
CA GLN A 287 -10.75 -43.66 -38.09
C GLN A 287 -12.08 -44.40 -38.00
N TRP A 288 -12.85 -44.22 -36.92
CA TRP A 288 -14.19 -44.81 -36.77
C TRP A 288 -15.14 -44.41 -37.90
N GLN A 289 -15.12 -43.15 -38.33
CA GLN A 289 -15.94 -42.69 -39.46
C GLN A 289 -15.51 -43.35 -40.78
N GLY A 290 -14.21 -43.55 -41.00
CA GLY A 290 -13.69 -44.28 -42.16
C GLY A 290 -14.10 -45.74 -42.19
N GLU A 291 -14.04 -46.43 -41.04
CA GLU A 291 -14.46 -47.83 -40.91
C GLU A 291 -15.97 -48.01 -41.14
N LEU A 292 -16.78 -47.07 -40.62
CA LEU A 292 -18.22 -47.04 -40.88
C LEU A 292 -18.54 -46.81 -42.36
N ALA A 293 -17.85 -45.86 -43.01
CA ALA A 293 -18.03 -45.59 -44.42
C ALA A 293 -17.65 -46.80 -45.29
N ALA A 294 -16.55 -47.48 -44.98
CA ALA A 294 -16.13 -48.70 -45.67
C ALA A 294 -17.16 -49.84 -45.50
N SER A 295 -17.69 -50.02 -44.28
CA SER A 295 -18.70 -51.04 -43.98
C SER A 295 -20.02 -50.79 -44.73
N LEU A 296 -20.43 -49.53 -44.86
CA LEU A 296 -21.61 -49.15 -45.64
C LEU A 296 -21.41 -49.39 -47.14
N LEU A 297 -20.20 -49.15 -47.65
CA LEU A 297 -19.87 -49.40 -49.05
C LEU A 297 -19.87 -50.90 -49.40
N ASP A 298 -19.36 -51.75 -48.49
CA ASP A 298 -19.43 -53.23 -48.61
C ASP A 298 -20.90 -53.71 -48.64
N LEU A 299 -21.74 -53.16 -47.75
CA LEU A 299 -23.17 -53.46 -47.75
C LEU A 299 -23.83 -53.04 -49.07
N GLN A 300 -23.54 -51.85 -49.60
CA GLN A 300 -24.09 -51.40 -50.87
C GLN A 300 -23.68 -52.30 -52.04
N GLN A 301 -22.40 -52.66 -52.15
CA GLN A 301 -21.93 -53.60 -53.19
C GLN A 301 -22.60 -54.97 -53.09
N SER A 302 -22.87 -55.45 -51.88
CA SER A 302 -23.58 -56.73 -51.67
C SER A 302 -25.06 -56.69 -52.07
N LEU A 303 -25.70 -55.51 -52.00
CA LEU A 303 -27.09 -55.30 -52.43
C LEU A 303 -27.20 -55.26 -53.96
N ASP A 304 -26.24 -54.66 -54.65
CA ASP A 304 -26.21 -54.59 -56.12
C ASP A 304 -25.95 -55.96 -56.78
N ALA A 305 -25.38 -56.92 -56.05
CA ALA A 305 -25.07 -58.27 -56.54
C ALA A 305 -26.27 -59.26 -56.56
N SER A 306 -27.51 -58.81 -56.32
CA SER A 306 -28.75 -59.63 -56.38
C SER A 306 -28.79 -60.82 -55.42
N THR A 307 -28.56 -60.59 -54.12
CA THR A 307 -28.65 -61.63 -53.08
C THR A 307 -30.01 -61.59 -52.37
N SER A 308 -30.57 -62.76 -52.03
CA SER A 308 -31.89 -62.93 -51.40
C SER A 308 -32.06 -62.12 -50.10
N THR A 309 -33.28 -61.63 -49.88
CA THR A 309 -33.71 -60.76 -48.76
C THR A 309 -33.31 -61.27 -47.36
N ASP A 310 -33.16 -62.59 -47.20
CA ASP A 310 -32.80 -63.22 -45.93
C ASP A 310 -31.31 -63.07 -45.57
N ALA A 311 -30.41 -63.07 -46.56
CA ALA A 311 -28.99 -62.85 -46.35
C ALA A 311 -28.70 -61.41 -45.88
N ILE A 312 -29.47 -60.44 -46.39
CA ILE A 312 -29.39 -59.03 -46.00
C ILE A 312 -29.81 -58.86 -44.54
N ARG A 313 -30.90 -59.51 -44.11
CA ARG A 313 -31.41 -59.44 -42.73
C ARG A 313 -30.42 -60.02 -41.72
N ALA A 314 -29.78 -61.14 -42.05
CA ALA A 314 -28.78 -61.76 -41.19
C ALA A 314 -27.55 -60.87 -40.98
N ARG A 315 -27.06 -60.22 -42.04
CA ARG A 315 -25.87 -59.35 -41.99
C ARG A 315 -26.14 -57.99 -41.36
N LEU A 316 -27.36 -57.45 -41.50
CA LEU A 316 -27.79 -56.25 -40.75
C LEU A 316 -27.87 -56.52 -39.23
N ALA A 317 -28.32 -57.73 -38.85
CA ALA A 317 -28.34 -58.17 -37.46
C ALA A 317 -26.92 -58.39 -36.89
N GLU A 318 -25.98 -58.88 -37.71
CA GLU A 318 -24.56 -58.97 -37.37
C GLU A 318 -23.99 -57.57 -37.12
N PHE A 319 -24.19 -56.64 -38.05
CA PHE A 319 -23.69 -55.26 -37.97
C PHE A 319 -24.23 -54.50 -36.74
N THR A 320 -25.54 -54.60 -36.47
CA THR A 320 -26.12 -54.00 -35.26
C THR A 320 -25.55 -54.60 -33.98
N ARG A 321 -25.25 -55.90 -33.97
CA ARG A 321 -24.60 -56.57 -32.83
C ARG A 321 -23.14 -56.10 -32.66
N THR A 322 -22.39 -55.90 -33.74
CA THR A 322 -21.03 -55.35 -33.69
C THR A 322 -21.02 -53.89 -33.19
N MET A 323 -21.96 -53.06 -33.64
CA MET A 323 -22.12 -51.68 -33.18
C MET A 323 -22.51 -51.59 -31.69
N LEU A 324 -23.38 -52.49 -31.21
CA LEU A 324 -23.74 -52.59 -29.80
C LEU A 324 -22.60 -53.15 -28.93
N ALA A 325 -21.76 -54.04 -29.47
CA ALA A 325 -20.61 -54.58 -28.76
C ALA A 325 -19.40 -53.62 -28.72
N ALA A 326 -19.24 -52.76 -29.73
CA ALA A 326 -18.19 -51.74 -29.81
C ALA A 326 -18.45 -50.51 -28.90
N HIS A 327 -19.63 -50.44 -28.27
CA HIS A 327 -19.91 -49.54 -27.14
C HIS A 327 -19.92 -50.32 -25.81
N PRO A 328 -18.76 -50.77 -25.28
CA PRO A 328 -18.68 -51.07 -23.87
C PRO A 328 -18.80 -49.75 -23.10
N SER A 329 -19.95 -49.55 -22.47
CA SER A 329 -20.13 -48.83 -21.20
C SER A 329 -19.11 -47.70 -20.94
N SER A 330 -19.44 -46.48 -21.37
CA SER A 330 -19.13 -45.29 -20.60
C SER A 330 -19.95 -45.34 -19.30
N GLY A 331 -19.46 -46.07 -18.30
CA GLY A 331 -20.16 -46.22 -17.02
C GLY A 331 -19.29 -46.96 -16.01
N GLY A 332 -18.68 -46.21 -15.10
CA GLY A 332 -17.88 -46.76 -14.01
C GLY A 332 -16.90 -45.72 -13.49
N GLY A 333 -17.38 -44.76 -12.71
CA GLY A 333 -16.52 -44.07 -11.76
C GLY A 333 -16.08 -45.05 -10.69
N ASP A 334 -14.77 -45.14 -10.47
CA ASP A 334 -14.11 -45.32 -9.17
C ASP A 334 -12.61 -45.42 -9.46
N ASP A 335 -11.91 -44.30 -9.32
CA ASP A 335 -10.47 -44.31 -9.10
C ASP A 335 -10.22 -44.96 -7.72
N PRO A 336 -9.43 -46.04 -7.61
CA PRO A 336 -8.97 -46.51 -6.33
C PRO A 336 -7.94 -45.53 -5.79
N PHE A 337 -8.30 -44.84 -4.71
CA PHE A 337 -7.40 -44.16 -3.80
C PHE A 337 -6.13 -45.01 -3.54
N PRO A 338 -4.91 -44.45 -3.59
CA PRO A 338 -3.72 -45.20 -3.19
C PRO A 338 -3.76 -45.47 -1.67
N PRO A 339 -3.29 -46.64 -1.19
CA PRO A 339 -3.22 -46.90 0.24
C PRO A 339 -2.14 -46.00 0.86
N GLY A 340 -2.58 -44.99 1.60
CA GLY A 340 -1.75 -44.23 2.54
C GLY A 340 -1.15 -45.16 3.58
N GLY A 341 0.17 -45.07 3.72
CA GLY A 341 0.97 -45.91 4.60
C GLY A 341 0.57 -45.87 6.07
N ALA A 342 0.73 -47.03 6.70
CA ALA A 342 0.70 -47.21 8.14
C ALA A 342 1.80 -46.37 8.85
N PRO A 343 1.58 -45.97 10.11
CA PRO A 343 2.54 -45.22 10.91
C PRO A 343 3.69 -46.11 11.35
N ARG A 344 4.93 -45.62 11.21
CA ARG A 344 6.07 -46.15 11.96
C ARG A 344 6.15 -45.43 13.30
N SER A 345 6.19 -46.26 14.35
CA SER A 345 6.71 -46.03 15.69
C SER A 345 7.96 -45.17 15.74
#